data_AF-A0A9D8IRU9-F1
#
_entry.id   AF-A0A9D8IRU9-F1
#
_cell.length_a   1.000
_cell.length_b   1.000
_cell.length_c   1.000
_cell.angle_alpha   90.00
_cell.angle_beta   90.00
_cell.angle_gamma   90.00
#
_symmetry.space_group_name_H-M   'P 1'
#
loop_
_entity.id
_entity.type
_entity.pdbx_description
1 polymer ?
#
loop_
_entity_poly.entity_id
_entity_poly.type
_entity_poly.pdbx_seq_one_letter_code
_entity_poly.pdbx_strand_id
1 'polypeptide(L)'
;MFTTAMIAALSAADSGLAQCQYSVTQWAPWACEWEGNHAYTGTGLNDLGAWCGYRLMCWPEEGEWWLPIYCPPGGMPQVLPMPPGASALGAKANAVNNDGVVVGFMYAGASSQYQQGVIWWPDGSAELIDPAPGSNNSRANDINDAGVIVGSSAGMPYVLDQGVMTSISVAPFTSGTAWRLAKSGSIAGFAGNENTTGRAFRWTAGTLTFLDPVPGYTATIGYGVNSPGAVVGASRIVISGQIYTYPTLWIDDAPIALPLLPGYSTGYAYCINDAGIIGGWIFGAGSQFPAKSVIWIDGEVQALADLLLPPSPSMGPPVAINVVGQILSGGGPRIASPTFISPADLNGDCSIDGDDLGVLLASWGSPDFDPRSDFNGDGVVDGFDLGTLLGEWTPIK
;
A
#
# COMPACT_ATOMS: atom_id res chain seq x y z
N MET A 1 5.51 -22.98 15.54
CA MET A 1 5.24 -23.97 14.49
C MET A 1 4.26 -23.32 13.54
N PHE A 2 4.80 -22.68 12.51
CA PHE A 2 4.02 -22.06 11.44
C PHE A 2 3.37 -23.19 10.65
N THR A 3 2.04 -23.18 10.54
CA THR A 3 1.30 -24.25 9.88
C THR A 3 1.31 -24.03 8.38
N THR A 4 1.41 -25.14 7.65
CA THR A 4 1.43 -25.30 6.19
C THR A 4 0.29 -24.56 5.45
N ALA A 5 -0.74 -24.11 6.18
CA ALA A 5 -1.83 -23.28 5.67
C ALA A 5 -1.41 -21.83 5.37
N MET A 6 -0.43 -21.27 6.08
CA MET A 6 0.05 -19.89 5.85
C MET A 6 0.79 -19.76 4.52
N ILE A 7 1.55 -20.80 4.15
CA ILE A 7 2.22 -20.89 2.84
C ILE A 7 1.16 -21.10 1.75
N ALA A 8 0.18 -21.98 1.94
CA ALA A 8 -0.85 -22.27 0.94
C ALA A 8 -1.83 -21.10 0.67
N ALA A 9 -2.05 -20.21 1.65
CA ALA A 9 -2.94 -19.05 1.49
C ALA A 9 -2.29 -17.86 0.78
N LEU A 10 -0.95 -17.76 0.79
CA LEU A 10 -0.19 -16.77 0.01
C LEU A 10 0.36 -17.33 -1.31
N SER A 11 0.55 -18.65 -1.45
CA SER A 11 1.17 -19.28 -2.62
C SER A 11 0.29 -19.36 -3.88
N ALA A 12 -0.87 -18.72 -3.91
CA ALA A 12 -1.71 -18.68 -5.10
C ALA A 12 -1.31 -17.57 -6.09
N ALA A 13 -0.39 -16.69 -5.70
CA ALA A 13 0.21 -15.70 -6.56
C ALA A 13 1.53 -16.21 -7.13
N ASP A 14 1.67 -16.07 -8.44
CA ASP A 14 2.84 -16.43 -9.24
C ASP A 14 4.15 -16.16 -8.48
N SER A 15 4.98 -17.18 -8.27
CA SER A 15 6.34 -17.06 -7.73
C SER A 15 7.28 -16.23 -8.62
N GLY A 16 6.77 -15.69 -9.74
CA GLY A 16 7.49 -14.82 -10.67
C GLY A 16 7.59 -13.34 -10.28
N LEU A 17 7.12 -12.94 -9.10
CA LEU A 17 7.32 -11.59 -8.55
C LEU A 17 8.31 -11.63 -7.38
N ALA A 18 9.47 -12.26 -7.54
CA ALA A 18 10.55 -12.15 -6.55
C ALA A 18 10.97 -10.67 -6.38
N GLN A 19 10.57 -10.09 -5.25
CA GLN A 19 10.81 -8.70 -4.87
C GLN A 19 12.19 -8.54 -4.22
N CYS A 20 13.20 -8.99 -4.96
CA CYS A 20 14.57 -9.15 -4.51
C CYS A 20 15.28 -7.82 -4.30
N GLN A 21 15.07 -6.91 -5.25
CA GLN A 21 15.73 -5.63 -5.31
C GLN A 21 14.78 -4.61 -5.90
N TYR A 22 14.98 -3.36 -5.49
CA TYR A 22 14.15 -2.25 -5.92
C TYR A 22 15.02 -1.09 -6.38
N SER A 23 14.69 -0.58 -7.55
CA SER A 23 15.14 0.74 -7.97
C SER A 23 14.23 1.79 -7.33
N VAL A 24 14.78 2.93 -6.95
CA VAL A 24 14.00 4.01 -6.33
C VAL A 24 13.88 5.18 -7.28
N THR A 25 12.64 5.48 -7.67
CA THR A 25 12.31 6.78 -8.26
C THR A 25 11.92 7.74 -7.15
N GLN A 26 12.58 8.90 -7.10
CA GLN A 26 12.28 9.98 -6.17
C GLN A 26 12.02 11.26 -6.96
N TRP A 27 10.97 11.97 -6.58
CA TRP A 27 10.73 13.32 -7.11
C TRP A 27 11.41 14.35 -6.23
N ALA A 28 12.09 15.30 -6.87
CA ALA A 28 12.66 16.44 -6.18
C ALA A 28 11.54 17.18 -5.42
N PRO A 29 11.80 17.58 -4.16
CA PRO A 29 10.88 18.48 -3.49
C PRO A 29 10.79 19.78 -4.29
N TRP A 30 9.66 20.45 -4.16
CA TRP A 30 9.45 21.72 -4.85
C TRP A 30 10.06 22.83 -3.98
N ALA A 31 10.82 23.72 -4.61
CA ALA A 31 11.55 24.76 -3.91
C ALA A 31 10.60 25.86 -3.42
N CYS A 32 10.66 26.18 -2.12
CA CYS A 32 10.09 27.42 -1.57
C CYS A 32 11.20 28.42 -1.28
N GLU A 33 10.97 29.69 -1.63
CA GLU A 33 11.97 30.77 -1.41
C GLU A 33 12.23 31.04 0.08
N TRP A 34 11.30 30.69 0.98
CA TRP A 34 11.33 31.13 2.38
C TRP A 34 11.34 30.02 3.45
N GLU A 35 10.89 28.80 3.14
CA GLU A 35 10.77 27.70 4.12
C GLU A 35 11.31 26.37 3.59
N GLY A 36 12.57 26.35 3.15
CA GLY A 36 13.19 25.10 2.73
C GLY A 36 12.39 24.35 1.65
N ASN A 37 12.68 23.07 1.50
CA ASN A 37 12.05 22.23 0.47
C ASN A 37 10.83 21.52 1.06
N HIS A 38 9.62 21.94 0.69
CA HIS A 38 8.40 21.25 1.09
C HIS A 38 8.26 19.97 0.26
N ALA A 39 7.90 18.87 0.90
CA ALA A 39 7.79 17.58 0.25
C ALA A 39 6.34 17.31 -0.18
N TYR A 40 6.17 16.67 -1.34
CA TYR A 40 4.89 16.02 -1.65
C TYR A 40 4.61 14.91 -0.63
N THR A 41 3.37 14.49 -0.50
CA THR A 41 2.98 13.29 0.25
C THR A 41 2.18 12.40 -0.67
N GLY A 42 2.70 11.21 -1.00
CA GLY A 42 1.98 10.18 -1.73
C GLY A 42 0.97 9.46 -0.83
N THR A 43 -0.20 9.15 -1.37
CA THR A 43 -1.32 8.51 -0.64
C THR A 43 -1.89 7.30 -1.35
N GLY A 44 -1.87 7.28 -2.69
CA GLY A 44 -2.39 6.18 -3.50
C GLY A 44 -1.51 5.90 -4.72
N LEU A 45 -1.52 4.64 -5.17
CA LEU A 45 -0.76 4.10 -6.30
C LEU A 45 -1.66 3.12 -7.05
N ASN A 46 -1.76 3.25 -8.37
CA ASN A 46 -2.47 2.29 -9.21
C ASN A 46 -1.52 1.25 -9.83
N ASP A 47 -2.05 0.26 -10.55
CA ASP A 47 -1.26 -0.82 -11.15
C ASP A 47 -0.41 -0.39 -12.34
N LEU A 48 -0.76 0.73 -12.96
CA LEU A 48 0.02 1.32 -14.04
C LEU A 48 1.23 2.10 -13.52
N GLY A 49 1.36 2.28 -12.21
CA GLY A 49 2.45 3.06 -11.60
C GLY A 49 2.18 4.57 -11.53
N ALA A 50 0.94 5.00 -11.77
CA ALA A 50 0.51 6.36 -11.49
C ALA A 50 0.22 6.51 -10.00
N TRP A 51 0.58 7.65 -9.42
CA TRP A 51 0.33 7.93 -8.01
C TRP A 51 -0.37 9.26 -7.79
N CYS A 52 -1.10 9.36 -6.69
CA CYS A 52 -1.73 10.59 -6.26
C CYS A 52 -1.33 10.96 -4.83
N GLY A 53 -1.61 12.21 -4.46
CA GLY A 53 -1.22 12.73 -3.16
C GLY A 53 -1.57 14.18 -2.97
N TYR A 54 -0.77 14.87 -2.16
CA TYR A 54 -0.92 16.30 -1.97
C TYR A 54 0.42 16.96 -1.62
N ARG A 55 0.46 18.29 -1.70
CA ARG A 55 1.55 19.13 -1.18
C ARG A 55 0.99 20.35 -0.45
N LEU A 56 1.79 20.98 0.40
CA LEU A 56 1.46 22.30 0.97
C LEU A 56 1.84 23.41 -0.05
N MET A 57 1.24 24.61 0.00
CA MET A 57 1.72 25.80 -0.72
C MET A 57 2.78 26.60 0.06
N CYS A 58 3.50 27.52 -0.60
CA CYS A 58 4.59 28.27 0.03
C CYS A 58 3.99 29.50 0.68
N TRP A 59 4.51 29.88 1.84
CA TRP A 59 4.26 31.16 2.47
C TRP A 59 5.12 32.28 1.82
N PRO A 60 4.67 33.56 1.67
CA PRO A 60 3.48 34.21 2.22
C PRO A 60 2.38 34.60 1.21
N GLU A 61 2.48 34.27 -0.08
CA GLU A 61 1.64 34.97 -1.06
C GLU A 61 0.14 34.62 -0.99
N GLU A 62 -0.28 33.39 -0.63
CA GLU A 62 -1.72 33.02 -0.48
C GLU A 62 -2.03 31.92 0.58
N GLY A 63 -1.32 31.87 1.73
CA GLY A 63 -1.67 31.02 2.89
C GLY A 63 -1.32 29.50 2.83
N GLU A 64 -1.40 28.81 3.98
CA GLU A 64 -1.04 27.38 4.16
C GLU A 64 -2.12 26.40 3.66
N TRP A 65 -2.27 26.23 2.35
CA TRP A 65 -3.36 25.44 1.78
C TRP A 65 -2.81 24.22 1.03
N TRP A 66 -3.52 23.08 1.09
CA TRP A 66 -3.12 21.81 0.50
C TRP A 66 -3.53 21.74 -0.98
N LEU A 67 -2.61 21.36 -1.85
CA LEU A 67 -2.86 21.13 -3.27
C LEU A 67 -2.93 19.63 -3.56
N PRO A 68 -4.00 19.14 -4.18
CA PRO A 68 -4.09 17.75 -4.63
C PRO A 68 -3.15 17.52 -5.83
N ILE A 69 -2.52 16.35 -5.86
CA ILE A 69 -1.49 15.99 -6.83
C ILE A 69 -1.84 14.66 -7.51
N TYR A 70 -1.59 14.60 -8.81
CA TYR A 70 -1.54 13.37 -9.60
C TYR A 70 -0.23 13.33 -10.38
N CYS A 71 0.40 12.16 -10.44
CA CYS A 71 1.59 11.91 -11.24
C CYS A 71 1.34 10.70 -12.14
N PRO A 72 1.33 10.87 -13.47
CA PRO A 72 1.21 9.74 -14.38
C PRO A 72 2.45 8.83 -14.30
N PRO A 73 2.35 7.59 -14.79
CA PRO A 73 3.46 6.63 -14.76
C PRO A 73 4.72 7.20 -15.44
N GLY A 74 5.85 7.17 -14.75
CA GLY A 74 7.12 7.71 -15.25
C GLY A 74 7.15 9.22 -15.52
N GLY A 75 6.08 9.94 -15.16
CA GLY A 75 5.92 11.37 -15.41
C GLY A 75 6.34 12.27 -14.26
N MET A 76 5.92 13.53 -14.37
CA MET A 76 6.12 14.54 -13.34
C MET A 76 4.82 14.81 -12.58
N PRO A 77 4.88 15.13 -11.27
CA PRO A 77 3.69 15.43 -10.49
C PRO A 77 3.02 16.72 -10.98
N GLN A 78 1.70 16.68 -11.09
CA GLN A 78 0.85 17.76 -11.56
C GLN A 78 -0.18 18.12 -10.49
N VAL A 79 -0.49 19.41 -10.39
CA VAL A 79 -1.56 19.89 -9.51
C VAL A 79 -2.90 19.60 -10.16
N LEU A 80 -3.76 18.88 -9.45
CA LEU A 80 -5.13 18.65 -9.87
C LEU A 80 -5.94 19.95 -9.71
N PRO A 81 -6.97 20.17 -10.55
CA PRO A 81 -7.78 21.38 -10.48
C PRO A 81 -8.47 21.49 -9.10
N MET A 82 -8.48 22.70 -8.55
CA MET A 82 -9.12 22.93 -7.27
C MET A 82 -10.65 22.81 -7.43
N PRO A 83 -11.34 22.00 -6.61
CA PRO A 83 -12.78 21.81 -6.76
C PRO A 83 -13.57 23.10 -6.44
N PRO A 84 -14.72 23.32 -7.09
CA PRO A 84 -15.57 24.47 -6.78
C PRO A 84 -15.96 24.50 -5.30
N GLY A 85 -15.84 25.66 -4.65
CA GLY A 85 -16.22 25.82 -3.24
C GLY A 85 -15.17 25.35 -2.23
N ALA A 86 -14.00 24.87 -2.68
CA ALA A 86 -12.85 24.66 -1.81
C ALA A 86 -12.49 25.98 -1.11
N SER A 87 -12.22 25.91 0.19
CA SER A 87 -11.92 27.10 0.97
C SER A 87 -10.45 27.49 0.88
N ALA A 88 -10.03 28.29 1.87
CA ALA A 88 -8.67 28.22 2.39
C ALA A 88 -8.24 26.77 2.65
N LEU A 89 -7.08 26.39 3.14
CA LEU A 89 -6.79 24.96 3.44
C LEU A 89 -6.76 23.99 2.21
N GLY A 90 -7.48 24.20 1.11
CA GLY A 90 -7.35 23.47 -0.16
C GLY A 90 -7.98 22.06 -0.19
N ALA A 91 -7.31 21.10 -0.83
CA ALA A 91 -7.79 19.73 -1.05
C ALA A 91 -6.67 18.69 -1.02
N LYS A 92 -7.04 17.41 -0.83
CA LYS A 92 -6.12 16.27 -0.78
C LYS A 92 -6.65 15.12 -1.61
N ALA A 93 -5.80 14.55 -2.46
CA ALA A 93 -6.07 13.27 -3.12
C ALA A 93 -5.64 12.11 -2.22
N ASN A 94 -6.46 11.06 -2.16
CA ASN A 94 -6.25 9.87 -1.32
C ASN A 94 -5.98 8.60 -2.14
N ALA A 95 -6.62 8.45 -3.30
CA ALA A 95 -6.50 7.25 -4.13
C ALA A 95 -6.70 7.54 -5.62
N VAL A 96 -6.20 6.63 -6.46
CA VAL A 96 -6.27 6.70 -7.93
C VAL A 96 -6.49 5.29 -8.49
N ASN A 97 -7.41 5.15 -9.45
CA ASN A 97 -7.64 3.88 -10.15
C ASN A 97 -6.85 3.79 -11.47
N ASN A 98 -6.94 2.67 -12.19
CA ASN A 98 -6.22 2.45 -13.45
C ASN A 98 -6.74 3.29 -14.63
N ASP A 99 -7.95 3.84 -14.55
CA ASP A 99 -8.48 4.80 -15.54
C ASP A 99 -7.97 6.23 -15.31
N GLY A 100 -7.16 6.45 -14.25
CA GLY A 100 -6.65 7.78 -13.88
C GLY A 100 -7.65 8.65 -13.14
N VAL A 101 -8.78 8.09 -12.69
CA VAL A 101 -9.74 8.78 -11.83
C VAL A 101 -9.15 8.85 -10.42
N VAL A 102 -9.09 10.06 -9.88
CA VAL A 102 -8.53 10.33 -8.55
C VAL A 102 -9.66 10.70 -7.61
N VAL A 103 -9.62 10.21 -6.37
CA VAL A 103 -10.59 10.58 -5.33
C VAL A 103 -9.92 11.12 -4.08
N GLY A 104 -10.65 11.90 -3.31
CA GLY A 104 -10.17 12.48 -2.08
C GLY A 104 -11.19 13.40 -1.43
N PHE A 105 -10.74 14.53 -0.91
CA PHE A 105 -11.62 15.52 -0.30
C PHE A 105 -11.06 16.95 -0.41
N MET A 106 -11.96 17.92 -0.35
CA MET A 106 -11.64 19.32 -0.14
C MET A 106 -12.06 19.76 1.26
N TYR A 107 -11.42 20.82 1.76
CA TYR A 107 -11.94 21.58 2.90
C TYR A 107 -12.99 22.57 2.40
N ALA A 108 -14.18 22.54 2.98
CA ALA A 108 -15.30 23.40 2.62
C ALA A 108 -15.51 24.49 3.70
N GLY A 109 -15.70 25.75 3.31
CA GLY A 109 -15.89 26.84 4.27
C GLY A 109 -14.68 27.14 5.19
N ALA A 110 -14.85 28.01 6.18
CA ALA A 110 -13.73 28.59 6.94
C ALA A 110 -13.11 27.67 8.02
N SER A 111 -13.56 26.42 8.16
CA SER A 111 -13.04 25.50 9.18
C SER A 111 -12.56 24.19 8.56
N SER A 112 -11.52 23.60 9.15
CA SER A 112 -10.97 22.30 8.72
C SER A 112 -11.90 21.12 9.01
N GLN A 113 -13.03 21.35 9.69
CA GLN A 113 -13.97 20.32 10.12
C GLN A 113 -14.98 19.94 9.04
N TYR A 114 -15.21 20.82 8.06
CA TYR A 114 -16.09 20.54 6.93
C TYR A 114 -15.25 20.03 5.78
N GLN A 115 -15.40 18.75 5.48
CA GLN A 115 -14.75 18.12 4.34
C GLN A 115 -15.83 17.64 3.39
N GLN A 116 -15.57 17.74 2.09
CA GLN A 116 -16.45 17.19 1.09
C GLN A 116 -15.64 16.32 0.15
N GLY A 117 -16.16 15.13 -0.14
CA GLY A 117 -15.54 14.18 -1.06
C GLY A 117 -15.44 14.78 -2.45
N VAL A 118 -14.40 14.41 -3.18
CA VAL A 118 -14.12 14.93 -4.52
C VAL A 118 -13.71 13.78 -5.42
N ILE A 119 -14.16 13.83 -6.67
CA ILE A 119 -13.69 13.03 -7.79
C ILE A 119 -13.00 13.98 -8.78
N TRP A 120 -11.76 13.67 -9.16
CA TRP A 120 -11.05 14.33 -10.25
C TRP A 120 -10.98 13.39 -11.44
N TRP A 121 -11.45 13.86 -12.58
CA TRP A 121 -11.53 13.09 -13.82
C TRP A 121 -10.30 13.34 -14.72
N PRO A 122 -9.92 12.36 -15.56
CA PRO A 122 -8.79 12.50 -16.48
C PRO A 122 -8.92 13.65 -17.49
N ASP A 123 -10.14 14.11 -17.76
CA ASP A 123 -10.42 15.27 -18.64
C ASP A 123 -10.14 16.62 -17.97
N GLY A 124 -9.72 16.62 -16.70
CA GLY A 124 -9.44 17.82 -15.92
C GLY A 124 -10.66 18.44 -15.25
N SER A 125 -11.82 17.78 -15.26
CA SER A 125 -12.98 18.18 -14.45
C SER A 125 -12.88 17.64 -13.02
N ALA A 126 -13.57 18.32 -12.09
CA ALA A 126 -13.70 17.88 -10.70
C ALA A 126 -15.16 17.97 -10.25
N GLU A 127 -15.62 16.92 -9.57
CA GLU A 127 -16.99 16.77 -9.08
C GLU A 127 -16.99 16.56 -7.57
N LEU A 128 -18.01 17.09 -6.89
CA LEU A 128 -18.18 16.92 -5.45
C LEU A 128 -19.07 15.72 -5.15
N ILE A 129 -18.70 14.96 -4.13
CA ILE A 129 -19.51 13.87 -3.59
C ILE A 129 -20.41 14.45 -2.49
N ASP A 130 -21.71 14.45 -2.74
CA ASP A 130 -22.69 14.87 -1.74
C ASP A 130 -22.60 14.02 -0.46
N PRO A 131 -22.63 14.65 0.73
CA PRO A 131 -22.72 13.92 1.98
C PRO A 131 -24.02 13.10 2.09
N ALA A 132 -23.99 12.08 2.95
CA ALA A 132 -25.18 11.33 3.29
C ALA A 132 -26.30 12.27 3.81
N PRO A 133 -27.59 11.97 3.56
CA PRO A 133 -28.70 12.82 3.98
C PRO A 133 -28.63 13.22 5.46
N GLY A 134 -28.71 14.52 5.74
CA GLY A 134 -28.59 15.07 7.10
C GLY A 134 -27.15 15.32 7.57
N SER A 135 -26.15 15.12 6.72
CA SER A 135 -24.75 15.45 6.95
C SER A 135 -24.27 16.60 6.07
N ASN A 136 -23.17 17.22 6.47
CA ASN A 136 -22.42 18.18 5.67
C ASN A 136 -20.95 17.78 5.52
N ASN A 137 -20.62 16.52 5.82
CA ASN A 137 -19.26 16.01 5.75
C ASN A 137 -19.21 14.68 4.98
N SER A 138 -18.39 14.63 3.95
CA SER A 138 -18.02 13.42 3.21
C SER A 138 -16.53 13.41 2.92
N ARG A 139 -15.95 12.22 2.91
CA ARG A 139 -14.57 11.99 2.52
C ARG A 139 -14.50 10.74 1.67
N ALA A 140 -13.88 10.81 0.49
CA ALA A 140 -13.52 9.62 -0.28
C ALA A 140 -12.10 9.20 0.11
N ASN A 141 -11.93 7.94 0.48
CA ASN A 141 -10.66 7.39 0.94
C ASN A 141 -10.02 6.45 -0.09
N ASP A 142 -10.83 5.74 -0.87
CA ASP A 142 -10.32 4.81 -1.89
C ASP A 142 -11.29 4.65 -3.07
N ILE A 143 -10.76 4.19 -4.21
CA ILE A 143 -11.49 3.92 -5.46
C ILE A 143 -10.91 2.68 -6.15
N ASN A 144 -11.76 1.83 -6.72
CA ASN A 144 -11.30 0.71 -7.56
C ASN A 144 -11.54 0.96 -9.07
N ASP A 145 -11.07 0.03 -9.90
CA ASP A 145 -11.18 0.14 -11.36
C ASP A 145 -12.62 0.00 -11.88
N ALA A 146 -13.56 -0.47 -11.06
CA ALA A 146 -14.99 -0.44 -11.40
C ALA A 146 -15.65 0.92 -11.14
N GLY A 147 -14.89 1.90 -10.62
CA GLY A 147 -15.39 3.22 -10.24
C GLY A 147 -16.14 3.24 -8.90
N VAL A 148 -16.09 2.16 -8.12
CA VAL A 148 -16.66 2.11 -6.77
C VAL A 148 -15.76 2.90 -5.84
N ILE A 149 -16.35 3.78 -5.03
CA ILE A 149 -15.66 4.65 -4.09
C ILE A 149 -16.07 4.29 -2.67
N VAL A 150 -15.13 4.30 -1.73
CA VAL A 150 -15.42 4.12 -0.30
C VAL A 150 -14.87 5.26 0.51
N GLY A 151 -15.45 5.45 1.69
CA GLY A 151 -14.97 6.46 2.61
C GLY A 151 -15.79 6.57 3.88
N SER A 152 -15.94 7.80 4.37
CA SER A 152 -16.85 8.10 5.47
C SER A 152 -17.68 9.35 5.22
N SER A 153 -18.92 9.32 5.72
CA SER A 153 -19.83 10.46 5.74
C SER A 153 -20.65 10.40 7.03
N ALA A 154 -20.87 11.55 7.68
CA ALA A 154 -21.54 11.62 8.98
C ALA A 154 -20.92 10.70 10.08
N GLY A 155 -19.63 10.40 9.98
CA GLY A 155 -18.97 9.46 10.89
C GLY A 155 -19.27 7.99 10.63
N MET A 156 -19.94 7.65 9.53
CA MET A 156 -20.25 6.28 9.11
C MET A 156 -19.47 5.90 7.84
N PRO A 157 -19.01 4.64 7.71
CA PRO A 157 -18.44 4.15 6.47
C PRO A 157 -19.52 4.08 5.38
N TYR A 158 -19.13 4.31 4.13
CA TYR A 158 -20.04 4.17 2.98
C TYR A 158 -19.36 3.49 1.79
N VAL A 159 -20.21 2.96 0.90
CA VAL A 159 -19.90 2.59 -0.48
C VAL A 159 -20.69 3.52 -1.40
N LEU A 160 -20.02 4.11 -2.38
CA LEU A 160 -20.61 4.90 -3.45
C LEU A 160 -20.38 4.14 -4.75
N ASP A 161 -21.48 3.66 -5.34
CA ASP A 161 -21.45 2.90 -6.59
C ASP A 161 -22.51 3.47 -7.53
N GLN A 162 -22.12 3.76 -8.77
CA GLN A 162 -22.98 4.40 -9.78
C GLN A 162 -23.75 5.65 -9.25
N GLY A 163 -23.09 6.48 -8.43
CA GLY A 163 -23.67 7.68 -7.84
C GLY A 163 -24.60 7.44 -6.64
N VAL A 164 -24.81 6.19 -6.21
CA VAL A 164 -25.66 5.85 -5.06
C VAL A 164 -24.79 5.61 -3.82
N MET A 165 -24.87 6.52 -2.85
CA MET A 165 -24.19 6.36 -1.56
C MET A 165 -25.01 5.47 -0.62
N THR A 166 -24.42 4.35 -0.20
CA THR A 166 -24.99 3.42 0.77
C THR A 166 -24.10 3.36 2.01
N SER A 167 -24.64 3.71 3.18
CA SER A 167 -23.92 3.57 4.45
C SER A 167 -23.77 2.11 4.85
N ILE A 168 -22.56 1.73 5.31
CA ILE A 168 -22.29 0.43 5.90
C ILE A 168 -22.61 0.53 7.40
N SER A 169 -23.61 -0.24 7.87
CA SER A 169 -23.88 -0.36 9.30
C SER A 169 -22.71 -1.03 10.00
N VAL A 170 -22.23 -0.44 11.10
CA VAL A 170 -21.13 -0.97 11.93
C VAL A 170 -21.59 -1.28 13.36
N ALA A 171 -22.87 -1.62 13.54
CA ALA A 171 -23.40 -1.99 14.84
C ALA A 171 -22.59 -3.15 15.48
N PRO A 172 -22.31 -3.12 16.79
CA PRO A 172 -22.89 -2.22 17.80
C PRO A 172 -22.19 -0.85 17.91
N PHE A 173 -21.18 -0.56 17.08
CA PHE A 173 -20.56 0.76 17.04
C PHE A 173 -21.44 1.77 16.32
N THR A 174 -21.25 3.05 16.65
CA THR A 174 -22.02 4.17 16.08
C THR A 174 -21.21 5.04 15.13
N SER A 175 -19.95 4.68 14.90
CA SER A 175 -19.06 5.39 13.97
C SER A 175 -18.03 4.45 13.38
N GLY A 176 -17.56 4.77 12.17
CA GLY A 176 -16.53 4.03 11.49
C GLY A 176 -16.07 4.72 10.21
N THR A 177 -15.09 4.13 9.55
CA THR A 177 -14.55 4.63 8.29
C THR A 177 -14.05 3.46 7.46
N ALA A 178 -14.42 3.45 6.17
CA ALA A 178 -13.82 2.58 5.17
C ALA A 178 -12.58 3.28 4.61
N TRP A 179 -11.42 2.62 4.67
CA TRP A 179 -10.14 3.22 4.29
C TRP A 179 -9.55 2.63 3.03
N ARG A 180 -9.81 1.34 2.76
CA ARG A 180 -9.30 0.66 1.58
C ARG A 180 -10.35 -0.21 0.93
N LEU A 181 -10.25 -0.30 -0.40
CA LEU A 181 -11.12 -1.04 -1.29
C LEU A 181 -10.26 -1.88 -2.23
N ALA A 182 -10.44 -3.19 -2.18
CA ALA A 182 -9.83 -4.10 -3.14
C ALA A 182 -10.57 -4.07 -4.48
N LYS A 183 -9.90 -4.55 -5.54
CA LYS A 183 -10.52 -4.67 -6.88
C LYS A 183 -11.74 -5.58 -6.87
N SER A 184 -11.75 -6.60 -6.01
CA SER A 184 -12.91 -7.50 -5.81
C SER A 184 -14.13 -6.84 -5.15
N GLY A 185 -13.99 -5.61 -4.65
CA GLY A 185 -15.03 -4.92 -3.88
C GLY A 185 -14.99 -5.21 -2.38
N SER A 186 -14.00 -5.97 -1.89
CA SER A 186 -13.77 -6.13 -0.45
C SER A 186 -13.24 -4.84 0.15
N ILE A 187 -13.74 -4.48 1.33
CA ILE A 187 -13.43 -3.22 2.00
C ILE A 187 -12.79 -3.52 3.35
N ALA A 188 -11.71 -2.83 3.67
CA ALA A 188 -11.18 -2.77 5.03
C ALA A 188 -11.35 -1.38 5.62
N GLY A 189 -11.54 -1.38 6.93
CA GLY A 189 -11.65 -0.14 7.69
C GLY A 189 -11.72 -0.40 9.18
N PHE A 190 -12.32 0.56 9.87
CA PHE A 190 -12.36 0.62 11.31
C PHE A 190 -13.71 1.11 11.82
N ALA A 191 -14.18 0.58 12.95
CA ALA A 191 -15.38 1.01 13.66
C ALA A 191 -15.12 1.25 15.16
N GLY A 192 -15.75 2.28 15.74
CA GLY A 192 -15.67 2.60 17.16
C GLY A 192 -14.56 3.59 17.54
N ASN A 193 -13.89 3.35 18.67
CA ASN A 193 -12.78 4.17 19.17
C ASN A 193 -11.42 3.50 18.93
N GLU A 194 -10.60 4.09 18.07
CA GLU A 194 -9.34 3.52 17.56
C GLU A 194 -8.26 3.33 18.64
N ASN A 195 -8.44 3.95 19.80
CA ASN A 195 -7.47 3.91 20.88
C ASN A 195 -7.83 2.87 21.95
N THR A 196 -9.07 2.40 22.03
CA THR A 196 -9.50 1.58 23.19
C THR A 196 -10.33 0.36 22.82
N THR A 197 -11.43 0.55 22.11
CA THR A 197 -12.53 -0.45 22.01
C THR A 197 -12.94 -0.75 20.59
N GLY A 198 -12.39 -0.06 19.60
CA GLY A 198 -12.79 -0.25 18.22
C GLY A 198 -12.28 -1.55 17.61
N ARG A 199 -12.84 -1.85 16.44
CA ARG A 199 -12.56 -3.06 15.66
C ARG A 199 -12.26 -2.70 14.21
N ALA A 200 -11.23 -3.32 13.66
CA ALA A 200 -11.09 -3.48 12.24
C ALA A 200 -12.29 -4.27 11.71
N PHE A 201 -12.71 -3.98 10.49
CA PHE A 201 -13.72 -4.77 9.82
C PHE A 201 -13.27 -5.11 8.40
N ARG A 202 -13.80 -6.22 7.90
CA ARG A 202 -13.88 -6.55 6.48
C ARG A 202 -15.34 -6.47 6.07
N TRP A 203 -15.62 -5.83 4.94
CA TRP A 203 -16.93 -5.86 4.32
C TRP A 203 -16.81 -6.45 2.92
N THR A 204 -17.61 -7.47 2.62
CA THR A 204 -17.62 -8.11 1.30
C THR A 204 -19.06 -8.44 0.93
N ALA A 205 -19.52 -7.96 -0.22
CA ALA A 205 -20.83 -8.26 -0.79
C ALA A 205 -22.01 -8.12 0.22
N GLY A 206 -22.06 -7.01 0.96
CA GLY A 206 -23.12 -6.74 1.93
C GLY A 206 -22.90 -7.31 3.33
N THR A 207 -21.90 -8.16 3.52
CA THR A 207 -21.60 -8.80 4.81
C THR A 207 -20.47 -8.06 5.51
N LEU A 208 -20.71 -7.58 6.74
CA LEU A 208 -19.71 -6.99 7.62
C LEU A 208 -19.21 -8.05 8.61
N THR A 209 -17.89 -8.24 8.68
CA THR A 209 -17.22 -9.06 9.69
C THR A 209 -16.24 -8.20 10.47
N PHE A 210 -16.35 -8.20 11.82
CA PHE A 210 -15.32 -7.60 12.66
C PHE A 210 -14.14 -8.55 12.84
N LEU A 211 -12.94 -7.97 12.85
CA LEU A 211 -11.68 -8.71 12.91
C LEU A 211 -11.08 -8.62 14.32
N ASP A 212 -10.94 -9.77 14.96
CA ASP A 212 -10.44 -9.86 16.34
C ASP A 212 -8.93 -9.61 16.43
N PRO A 213 -8.44 -9.09 17.58
CA PRO A 213 -7.01 -8.85 17.77
C PRO A 213 -6.21 -10.16 17.94
N VAL A 214 -4.90 -10.09 17.73
CA VAL A 214 -3.98 -11.16 18.18
C VAL A 214 -4.03 -11.31 19.72
N PRO A 215 -3.71 -12.50 20.27
CA PRO A 215 -3.78 -12.73 21.71
C PRO A 215 -3.02 -11.69 22.54
N GLY A 216 -3.66 -11.18 23.59
CA GLY A 216 -3.09 -10.15 24.47
C GLY A 216 -3.35 -8.71 24.04
N TYR A 217 -4.04 -8.47 22.92
CA TYR A 217 -4.48 -7.15 22.46
C TYR A 217 -6.00 -7.01 22.54
N THR A 218 -6.53 -5.78 22.54
CA THR A 218 -7.95 -5.50 22.85
C THR A 218 -8.71 -4.73 21.77
N ALA A 219 -8.00 -4.11 20.83
CA ALA A 219 -8.57 -3.37 19.71
C ALA A 219 -7.83 -3.68 18.41
N THR A 220 -8.46 -3.39 17.26
CA THR A 220 -7.89 -3.66 15.94
C THR A 220 -8.20 -2.52 14.99
N ILE A 221 -7.34 -2.34 13.99
CA ILE A 221 -7.51 -1.38 12.89
C ILE A 221 -7.05 -2.04 11.59
N GLY A 222 -7.86 -1.96 10.53
CA GLY A 222 -7.53 -2.46 9.20
C GLY A 222 -7.08 -1.31 8.28
N TYR A 223 -5.83 -1.35 7.81
CA TYR A 223 -5.23 -0.34 6.95
C TYR A 223 -5.17 -0.73 5.48
N GLY A 224 -5.20 -2.03 5.15
CA GLY A 224 -5.07 -2.58 3.80
C GLY A 224 -5.99 -3.77 3.56
N VAL A 225 -6.43 -3.98 2.33
CA VAL A 225 -7.16 -5.17 1.89
C VAL A 225 -6.77 -5.53 0.46
N ASN A 226 -6.69 -6.82 0.16
CA ASN A 226 -6.45 -7.31 -1.20
C ASN A 226 -7.69 -8.02 -1.78
N SER A 227 -7.64 -8.35 -3.07
CA SER A 227 -8.75 -8.96 -3.81
C SER A 227 -9.20 -10.33 -3.26
N PRO A 228 -8.28 -11.22 -2.82
CA PRO A 228 -8.64 -12.43 -2.05
C PRO A 228 -9.42 -12.16 -0.75
N GLY A 229 -9.36 -10.94 -0.22
CA GLY A 229 -10.07 -10.54 0.99
C GLY A 229 -9.22 -10.60 2.26
N ALA A 230 -7.91 -10.82 2.15
CA ALA A 230 -7.01 -10.67 3.28
C ALA A 230 -6.90 -9.20 3.69
N VAL A 231 -6.89 -8.93 4.99
CA VAL A 231 -6.80 -7.59 5.56
C VAL A 231 -5.50 -7.45 6.32
N VAL A 232 -4.82 -6.31 6.20
CA VAL A 232 -3.65 -6.00 7.02
C VAL A 232 -3.88 -4.76 7.86
N GLY A 233 -3.20 -4.69 8.99
CA GLY A 233 -3.36 -3.57 9.89
C GLY A 233 -2.58 -3.71 11.19
N ALA A 234 -3.24 -3.36 12.29
CA ALA A 234 -2.65 -3.47 13.62
C ALA A 234 -3.65 -3.92 14.68
N SER A 235 -3.19 -4.82 15.55
CA SER A 235 -3.79 -5.04 16.88
C SER A 235 -3.25 -4.01 17.87
N ARG A 236 -4.07 -3.57 18.83
CA ARG A 236 -3.76 -2.49 19.76
C ARG A 236 -4.15 -2.82 21.20
N ILE A 237 -3.35 -2.34 22.15
CA ILE A 237 -3.65 -2.38 23.58
C ILE A 237 -3.16 -1.10 24.25
N VAL A 238 -3.88 -0.67 25.29
CA VAL A 238 -3.46 0.45 26.14
C VAL A 238 -2.96 -0.08 27.47
N ILE A 239 -1.71 0.22 27.81
CA ILE A 239 -1.10 -0.12 29.11
C ILE A 239 -0.59 1.17 29.72
N SER A 240 -1.06 1.52 30.93
CA SER A 240 -0.67 2.75 31.64
C SER A 240 -0.81 4.03 30.79
N GLY A 241 -1.86 4.10 29.96
CA GLY A 241 -2.14 5.24 29.08
C GLY A 241 -1.28 5.31 27.81
N GLN A 242 -0.39 4.35 27.57
CA GLN A 242 0.39 4.24 26.34
C GLN A 242 -0.20 3.21 25.39
N ILE A 243 -0.20 3.51 24.09
CA ILE A 243 -0.70 2.62 23.04
C ILE A 243 0.44 1.75 22.54
N TYR A 244 0.25 0.44 22.57
CA TYR A 244 1.12 -0.55 21.97
C TYR A 244 0.42 -1.19 20.78
N THR A 245 1.16 -1.41 19.69
CA THR A 245 0.59 -1.96 18.46
C THR A 245 1.37 -3.18 17.99
N TYR A 246 0.69 -4.08 17.30
CA TYR A 246 1.33 -5.22 16.67
C TYR A 246 0.84 -5.35 15.23
N PRO A 247 1.74 -5.41 14.22
CA PRO A 247 1.33 -5.58 12.84
C PRO A 247 0.59 -6.91 12.70
N THR A 248 -0.61 -6.86 12.14
CA THR A 248 -1.52 -8.00 12.08
C THR A 248 -2.02 -8.19 10.66
N LEU A 249 -2.04 -9.45 10.23
CA LEU A 249 -2.67 -9.92 9.00
C LEU A 249 -3.91 -10.74 9.39
N TRP A 250 -5.03 -10.56 8.70
CA TRP A 250 -6.22 -11.37 8.83
C TRP A 250 -6.46 -12.12 7.53
N ILE A 251 -6.45 -13.45 7.60
CA ILE A 251 -6.82 -14.37 6.51
C ILE A 251 -8.02 -15.18 7.01
N ASP A 252 -9.08 -15.27 6.21
CA ASP A 252 -10.34 -15.91 6.61
C ASP A 252 -10.82 -15.41 7.97
N ASP A 253 -10.67 -14.10 8.20
CA ASP A 253 -11.01 -13.36 9.42
C ASP A 253 -10.21 -13.75 10.68
N ALA A 254 -9.25 -14.68 10.58
CA ALA A 254 -8.39 -15.10 11.69
C ALA A 254 -7.12 -14.21 11.81
N PRO A 255 -6.81 -13.68 13.01
CA PRO A 255 -5.63 -12.84 13.21
C PRO A 255 -4.33 -13.63 13.22
N ILE A 256 -3.35 -13.13 12.46
CA ILE A 256 -1.98 -13.62 12.36
C ILE A 256 -1.04 -12.48 12.75
N ALA A 257 -0.23 -12.72 13.78
CA ALA A 257 0.82 -11.80 14.21
C ALA A 257 1.98 -11.84 13.19
N LEU A 258 2.27 -10.70 12.55
CA LEU A 258 3.37 -10.60 11.59
C LEU A 258 4.72 -10.52 12.32
N PRO A 259 5.77 -11.22 11.85
CA PRO A 259 7.07 -11.20 12.52
C PRO A 259 7.73 -9.83 12.46
N LEU A 260 8.64 -9.58 13.40
CA LEU A 260 9.41 -8.34 13.51
C LEU A 260 10.91 -8.64 13.38
N LEU A 261 11.68 -7.67 12.88
CA LEU A 261 13.14 -7.78 12.88
C LEU A 261 13.69 -7.87 14.32
N PRO A 262 14.84 -8.53 14.55
CA PRO A 262 15.46 -8.60 15.87
C PRO A 262 15.66 -7.22 16.51
N GLY A 263 15.20 -7.06 17.76
CA GLY A 263 15.27 -5.81 18.51
C GLY A 263 14.07 -4.86 18.35
N TYR A 264 13.13 -5.17 17.45
CA TYR A 264 11.88 -4.45 17.26
C TYR A 264 10.74 -5.13 18.00
N SER A 265 9.75 -4.35 18.47
CA SER A 265 8.70 -4.87 19.37
C SER A 265 7.29 -4.37 19.07
N THR A 266 7.13 -3.39 18.19
CA THR A 266 5.83 -2.81 17.81
C THR A 266 5.86 -2.40 16.34
N GLY A 267 4.70 -2.24 15.72
CA GLY A 267 4.61 -1.84 14.32
C GLY A 267 3.20 -1.77 13.76
N TYR A 268 3.13 -1.50 12.46
CA TYR A 268 1.93 -1.45 11.63
C TYR A 268 2.19 -2.13 10.29
N ALA A 269 1.19 -2.86 9.79
CA ALA A 269 1.10 -3.21 8.38
C ALA A 269 0.11 -2.24 7.71
N TYR A 270 0.55 -1.52 6.67
CA TYR A 270 -0.23 -0.42 6.08
C TYR A 270 -0.87 -0.78 4.75
N CYS A 271 -0.24 -1.63 3.96
CA CYS A 271 -0.68 -1.98 2.61
C CYS A 271 -0.38 -3.44 2.30
N ILE A 272 -1.19 -4.02 1.42
CA ILE A 272 -1.07 -5.40 0.92
C ILE A 272 -1.49 -5.41 -0.55
N ASN A 273 -0.81 -6.20 -1.39
CA ASN A 273 -1.25 -6.44 -2.77
C ASN A 273 -1.91 -7.82 -2.94
N ASP A 274 -2.38 -8.12 -4.15
CA ASP A 274 -3.06 -9.39 -4.45
C ASP A 274 -2.11 -10.60 -4.37
N ALA A 275 -0.80 -10.38 -4.41
CA ALA A 275 0.21 -11.41 -4.18
C ALA A 275 0.48 -11.68 -2.69
N GLY A 276 -0.19 -10.97 -1.78
CA GLY A 276 0.02 -11.13 -0.34
C GLY A 276 1.30 -10.46 0.18
N ILE A 277 1.95 -9.64 -0.63
CA ILE A 277 3.10 -8.82 -0.22
C ILE A 277 2.58 -7.66 0.63
N ILE A 278 3.18 -7.46 1.80
CA ILE A 278 2.71 -6.48 2.79
C ILE A 278 3.80 -5.43 3.02
N GLY A 279 3.44 -4.16 2.99
CA GLY A 279 4.31 -3.06 3.38
C GLY A 279 3.94 -2.50 4.76
N GLY A 280 4.93 -2.09 5.55
CA GLY A 280 4.66 -1.46 6.83
C GLY A 280 5.86 -0.84 7.51
N TRP A 281 5.68 -0.56 8.80
CA TRP A 281 6.63 0.22 9.59
C TRP A 281 6.72 -0.32 11.01
N ILE A 282 7.94 -0.59 11.47
CA ILE A 282 8.21 -1.20 12.77
C ILE A 282 9.09 -0.30 13.63
N PHE A 283 8.96 -0.42 14.95
CA PHE A 283 9.68 0.37 15.94
C PHE A 283 10.28 -0.54 17.02
N GLY A 284 11.50 -0.21 17.44
CA GLY A 284 12.17 -0.86 18.57
C GLY A 284 12.31 0.08 19.76
N ALA A 285 12.83 -0.45 20.85
CA ALA A 285 13.00 0.29 22.10
C ALA A 285 14.35 1.02 22.15
N GLY A 286 14.32 2.34 22.37
CA GLY A 286 15.53 3.15 22.53
C GLY A 286 16.11 3.65 21.19
N SER A 287 17.10 4.54 21.28
CA SER A 287 17.67 5.24 20.11
C SER A 287 18.43 4.35 19.15
N GLN A 288 18.84 3.15 19.57
CA GLN A 288 19.56 2.18 18.76
C GLN A 288 18.68 1.43 17.74
N PHE A 289 17.35 1.50 17.88
CA PHE A 289 16.39 0.88 16.96
C PHE A 289 15.49 1.94 16.31
N PRO A 290 16.02 2.75 15.38
CA PRO A 290 15.21 3.71 14.65
C PRO A 290 14.09 2.99 13.89
N ALA A 291 12.97 3.67 13.68
CA ALA A 291 11.84 3.12 12.97
C ALA A 291 12.24 2.66 11.56
N LYS A 292 11.84 1.45 11.15
CA LYS A 292 12.24 0.83 9.88
C LYS A 292 11.03 0.54 9.01
N SER A 293 11.08 1.02 7.77
CA SER A 293 10.18 0.55 6.72
C SER A 293 10.52 -0.89 6.39
N VAL A 294 9.51 -1.73 6.36
CA VAL A 294 9.66 -3.18 6.16
C VAL A 294 8.66 -3.68 5.13
N ILE A 295 9.01 -4.83 4.58
CA ILE A 295 8.15 -5.62 3.73
C ILE A 295 8.03 -7.02 4.33
N TRP A 296 6.84 -7.62 4.23
CA TRP A 296 6.63 -9.03 4.47
C TRP A 296 6.31 -9.75 3.16
N ILE A 297 7.11 -10.77 2.87
CA ILE A 297 6.97 -11.64 1.69
C ILE A 297 6.99 -13.07 2.23
N ASP A 298 6.02 -13.90 1.85
CA ASP A 298 5.90 -15.29 2.28
C ASP A 298 5.96 -15.50 3.82
N GLY A 299 5.48 -14.49 4.55
CA GLY A 299 5.48 -14.50 6.01
C GLY A 299 6.80 -14.08 6.67
N GLU A 300 7.86 -13.83 5.91
CA GLU A 300 9.15 -13.36 6.42
C GLU A 300 9.27 -11.84 6.35
N VAL A 301 9.92 -11.23 7.34
CA VAL A 301 10.08 -9.77 7.44
C VAL A 301 11.46 -9.32 6.98
N GLN A 302 11.51 -8.32 6.11
CA GLN A 302 12.75 -7.74 5.61
C GLN A 302 12.73 -6.22 5.73
N ALA A 303 13.89 -5.60 6.00
CA ALA A 303 13.99 -4.15 5.95
C ALA A 303 13.99 -3.71 4.48
N LEU A 304 13.04 -2.83 4.11
CA LEU A 304 12.92 -2.38 2.72
C LEU A 304 14.19 -1.69 2.23
N ALA A 305 14.90 -0.99 3.12
CA ALA A 305 16.16 -0.31 2.81
C ALA A 305 17.27 -1.27 2.33
N ASP A 306 17.27 -2.51 2.82
CA ASP A 306 18.29 -3.51 2.47
C ASP A 306 18.06 -4.08 1.06
N LEU A 307 16.87 -3.85 0.49
CA LEU A 307 16.47 -4.27 -0.86
C LEU A 307 16.66 -3.15 -1.91
N LEU A 308 17.10 -1.95 -1.53
CA LEU A 308 17.19 -0.82 -2.46
C LEU A 308 18.52 -0.79 -3.24
N LEU A 309 18.43 -0.49 -4.54
CA LEU A 309 19.57 -0.28 -5.43
C LEU A 309 19.55 1.12 -6.11
N PRO A 310 20.65 1.90 -6.00
CA PRO A 310 21.71 1.73 -5.00
C PRO A 310 21.15 1.85 -3.58
N PRO A 311 21.86 1.36 -2.54
CA PRO A 311 21.41 1.49 -1.17
C PRO A 311 21.05 2.94 -0.83
N SER A 312 19.82 3.17 -0.40
CA SER A 312 19.30 4.48 -0.05
C SER A 312 18.91 4.49 1.42
N PRO A 313 19.35 5.48 2.22
CA PRO A 313 19.23 5.40 3.67
C PRO A 313 17.81 5.57 4.21
N SER A 314 16.83 6.02 3.43
CA SER A 314 15.46 6.12 3.94
C SER A 314 14.38 6.07 2.86
N MET A 315 13.53 5.05 2.96
CA MET A 315 12.15 5.14 2.52
C MET A 315 11.27 5.47 3.72
N GLY A 316 10.29 6.35 3.51
CA GLY A 316 9.21 6.55 4.47
C GLY A 316 8.36 5.28 4.63
N PRO A 317 7.34 5.31 5.50
CA PRO A 317 6.43 4.18 5.63
C PRO A 317 5.75 3.86 4.28
N PRO A 318 5.69 2.60 3.86
CA PRO A 318 4.89 2.17 2.72
C PRO A 318 3.43 2.58 2.91
N VAL A 319 2.82 3.18 1.88
CA VAL A 319 1.41 3.61 1.90
C VAL A 319 0.54 2.81 0.93
N ALA A 320 1.13 2.31 -0.15
CA ALA A 320 0.46 1.52 -1.18
C ALA A 320 1.46 0.57 -1.85
N ILE A 321 0.98 -0.61 -2.25
CA ILE A 321 1.70 -1.58 -3.09
C ILE A 321 0.75 -2.00 -4.21
N ASN A 322 1.20 -1.96 -5.46
CA ASN A 322 0.38 -2.36 -6.60
C ASN A 322 0.60 -3.82 -7.03
N VAL A 323 -0.12 -4.28 -8.05
CA VAL A 323 -0.06 -5.68 -8.50
C VAL A 323 1.32 -6.10 -9.01
N VAL A 324 2.09 -5.19 -9.61
CA VAL A 324 3.45 -5.47 -10.08
C VAL A 324 4.50 -5.33 -8.98
N GLY A 325 4.08 -5.04 -7.74
CA GLY A 325 4.95 -4.98 -6.59
C GLY A 325 5.67 -3.66 -6.38
N GLN A 326 5.30 -2.58 -7.09
CA GLN A 326 5.82 -1.25 -6.80
C GLN A 326 5.29 -0.75 -5.45
N ILE A 327 6.16 -0.12 -4.66
CA ILE A 327 5.86 0.36 -3.32
C ILE A 327 5.99 1.87 -3.27
N LEU A 328 4.88 2.56 -3.02
CA LEU A 328 4.88 4.00 -2.74
C LEU A 328 5.11 4.24 -1.25
N SER A 329 6.06 5.11 -0.89
CA SER A 329 6.22 5.59 0.49
C SER A 329 5.66 7.00 0.71
N GLY A 330 5.15 7.26 1.91
CA GLY A 330 4.71 8.58 2.35
C GLY A 330 5.86 9.56 2.63
N GLY A 331 5.60 10.87 2.49
CA GLY A 331 6.53 11.97 2.81
C GLY A 331 7.76 12.06 1.89
N GLY A 332 7.73 12.95 0.90
CA GLY A 332 8.71 12.99 -0.18
C GLY A 332 8.61 11.71 -1.00
N PRO A 333 7.54 11.55 -1.81
CA PRO A 333 7.14 10.29 -2.40
C PRO A 333 8.30 9.67 -3.14
N ARG A 334 8.51 8.40 -2.83
CA ARG A 334 9.43 7.50 -3.51
C ARG A 334 8.62 6.32 -3.94
N ILE A 335 8.85 5.86 -5.17
CA ILE A 335 8.37 4.56 -5.62
C ILE A 335 9.57 3.65 -5.69
N ALA A 336 9.58 2.61 -4.85
CA ALA A 336 10.43 1.46 -5.03
C ALA A 336 9.80 0.59 -6.12
N SER A 337 10.46 0.45 -7.25
CA SER A 337 10.01 -0.45 -8.32
C SER A 337 10.87 -1.70 -8.32
N PRO A 338 10.28 -2.91 -8.29
CA PRO A 338 11.03 -4.14 -8.44
C PRO A 338 11.94 -4.02 -9.65
N THR A 339 13.23 -4.28 -9.46
CA THR A 339 14.12 -4.49 -10.59
C THR A 339 13.82 -5.86 -11.17
N PHE A 340 14.00 -6.01 -12.48
CA PHE A 340 13.89 -7.32 -13.11
C PHE A 340 14.74 -8.32 -12.34
N ILE A 341 14.07 -9.38 -11.87
CA ILE A 341 14.73 -10.62 -11.47
C ILE A 341 15.39 -11.09 -12.75
N SER A 342 16.70 -11.34 -12.69
CA SER A 342 17.38 -11.91 -13.83
C SER A 342 16.63 -13.17 -14.28
N PRO A 343 16.42 -13.41 -15.58
CA PRO A 343 15.95 -14.72 -16.03
C PRO A 343 16.83 -15.87 -15.53
N ALA A 344 18.10 -15.60 -15.17
CA ALA A 344 19.03 -16.58 -14.62
C ALA A 344 18.77 -16.99 -13.16
N ASP A 345 17.95 -16.25 -12.41
CA ASP A 345 17.47 -16.65 -11.07
C ASP A 345 16.27 -17.59 -11.28
N LEU A 346 16.58 -18.87 -11.49
CA LEU A 346 15.65 -19.91 -11.90
C LEU A 346 14.82 -20.44 -10.72
N ASN A 347 15.36 -20.36 -9.50
CA ASN A 347 14.68 -20.80 -8.29
C ASN A 347 13.90 -19.65 -7.60
N GLY A 348 14.10 -18.41 -8.02
CA GLY A 348 13.40 -17.21 -7.54
C GLY A 348 13.85 -16.75 -6.16
N ASP A 349 15.06 -17.12 -5.72
CA ASP A 349 15.57 -16.87 -4.36
C ASP A 349 16.36 -15.57 -4.21
N CYS A 350 16.41 -14.76 -5.27
CA CYS A 350 17.10 -13.47 -5.32
C CYS A 350 18.62 -13.54 -5.37
N SER A 351 19.17 -14.73 -5.57
CA SER A 351 20.58 -14.97 -5.88
C SER A 351 20.65 -15.71 -7.21
N ILE A 352 21.80 -15.59 -7.88
CA ILE A 352 22.13 -16.40 -9.05
C ILE A 352 23.34 -17.19 -8.63
N ASP A 353 23.12 -18.42 -8.17
CA ASP A 353 24.16 -19.24 -7.57
C ASP A 353 24.08 -20.73 -7.94
N GLY A 354 24.64 -21.58 -7.09
CA GLY A 354 24.72 -23.01 -7.31
C GLY A 354 23.35 -23.69 -7.39
N ASP A 355 22.33 -23.12 -6.75
CA ASP A 355 20.99 -23.69 -6.74
C ASP A 355 20.27 -23.41 -8.08
N ASP A 356 20.43 -22.22 -8.67
CA ASP A 356 19.97 -21.92 -10.04
C ASP A 356 20.69 -22.74 -11.09
N LEU A 357 22.01 -22.89 -10.93
CA LEU A 357 22.79 -23.78 -11.77
C LEU A 357 22.26 -25.22 -11.67
N GLY A 358 21.84 -25.65 -10.48
CA GLY A 358 21.20 -26.94 -10.27
C GLY A 358 19.91 -27.09 -11.09
N VAL A 359 19.06 -26.05 -11.12
CA VAL A 359 17.83 -26.03 -11.93
C VAL A 359 18.17 -26.08 -13.43
N LEU A 360 19.13 -25.27 -13.90
CA LEU A 360 19.56 -25.26 -15.30
C LEU A 360 20.11 -26.62 -15.73
N LEU A 361 20.97 -27.23 -14.90
CA LEU A 361 21.58 -28.52 -15.21
C LEU A 361 20.56 -29.68 -15.19
N ALA A 362 19.47 -29.57 -14.44
CA ALA A 362 18.37 -30.55 -14.49
C ALA A 362 17.64 -30.52 -15.84
N SER A 363 17.65 -29.38 -16.52
CA SER A 363 17.05 -29.16 -17.84
C SER A 363 18.00 -29.48 -19.01
N TRP A 364 19.28 -29.77 -18.73
CA TRP A 364 20.35 -29.86 -19.74
C TRP A 364 20.11 -30.88 -20.85
N GLY A 365 19.97 -30.41 -22.10
CA GLY A 365 19.70 -31.25 -23.27
C GLY A 365 18.44 -32.11 -23.15
N SER A 366 17.55 -31.81 -22.21
CA SER A 366 16.31 -32.55 -21.98
C SER A 366 15.23 -32.11 -22.99
N PRO A 367 14.48 -33.03 -23.62
CA PRO A 367 13.32 -32.67 -24.43
C PRO A 367 12.12 -32.17 -23.59
N ASP A 368 12.13 -32.43 -22.27
CA ASP A 368 11.13 -31.98 -21.30
C ASP A 368 11.74 -30.91 -20.35
N PHE A 369 12.59 -30.04 -20.88
CA PHE A 369 13.27 -29.00 -20.11
C PHE A 369 12.30 -27.99 -19.50
N ASP A 370 12.69 -27.36 -18.38
CA ASP A 370 11.98 -26.19 -17.87
C ASP A 370 12.16 -25.03 -18.86
N PRO A 371 11.08 -24.48 -19.46
CA PRO A 371 11.18 -23.41 -20.44
C PRO A 371 11.89 -22.16 -19.94
N ARG A 372 12.00 -21.98 -18.62
CA ARG A 372 12.74 -20.87 -18.01
C ARG A 372 14.25 -21.02 -18.16
N SER A 373 14.75 -22.25 -18.33
CA SER A 373 16.18 -22.54 -18.47
C SER A 373 16.74 -22.34 -19.88
N ASP A 374 15.88 -22.11 -20.89
CA ASP A 374 16.26 -21.78 -22.27
C ASP A 374 16.21 -20.25 -22.43
N PHE A 375 17.32 -19.59 -22.16
CA PHE A 375 17.40 -18.13 -22.13
C PHE A 375 17.47 -17.52 -23.52
N ASN A 376 17.92 -18.27 -24.53
CA ASN A 376 18.03 -17.78 -25.90
C ASN A 376 16.82 -18.16 -26.78
N GLY A 377 15.95 -19.05 -26.30
CA GLY A 377 14.71 -19.48 -26.93
C GLY A 377 14.92 -20.41 -28.13
N ASP A 378 16.05 -21.11 -28.20
CA ASP A 378 16.38 -21.99 -29.34
C ASP A 378 15.80 -23.41 -29.20
N GLY A 379 15.19 -23.71 -28.06
CA GLY A 379 14.52 -24.97 -27.76
C GLY A 379 15.44 -26.04 -27.18
N VAL A 380 16.69 -25.71 -26.80
CA VAL A 380 17.64 -26.62 -26.15
C VAL A 380 18.39 -25.91 -25.03
N VAL A 381 18.36 -26.47 -23.83
CA VAL A 381 19.19 -25.95 -22.72
C VAL A 381 20.63 -26.47 -22.85
N ASP A 382 21.56 -25.57 -23.17
CA ASP A 382 22.95 -25.93 -23.44
C ASP A 382 24.01 -24.92 -22.90
N GLY A 383 25.22 -25.00 -23.44
CA GLY A 383 26.35 -24.14 -23.06
C GLY A 383 26.09 -22.65 -23.21
N PHE A 384 25.16 -22.25 -24.08
CA PHE A 384 24.75 -20.86 -24.21
C PHE A 384 23.98 -20.40 -22.97
N ASP A 385 23.00 -21.18 -22.51
CA ASP A 385 22.19 -20.84 -21.35
C ASP A 385 23.01 -20.83 -20.07
N LEU A 386 23.91 -21.81 -19.92
CA LEU A 386 24.89 -21.80 -18.83
C LEU A 386 25.77 -20.55 -18.86
N GLY A 387 26.20 -20.12 -20.05
CA GLY A 387 26.98 -18.90 -20.22
C GLY A 387 26.23 -17.66 -19.75
N THR A 388 24.93 -17.57 -20.04
CA THR A 388 24.04 -16.50 -19.56
C THR A 388 23.93 -16.53 -18.04
N LEU A 389 23.65 -17.70 -17.44
CA LEU A 389 23.53 -17.85 -15.98
C LEU A 389 24.82 -17.45 -15.26
N LEU A 390 25.97 -17.97 -15.70
CA LEU A 390 27.27 -17.66 -15.10
C LEU A 390 27.69 -16.19 -15.33
N GLY A 391 27.23 -15.57 -16.41
CA GLY A 391 27.46 -14.16 -16.69
C GLY A 391 26.77 -13.22 -15.69
N GLU A 392 25.71 -13.69 -15.05
CA GLU A 392 24.93 -12.95 -14.06
C GLU A 392 25.16 -13.45 -12.62
N TRP A 393 26.14 -14.34 -12.41
CA TRP A 393 26.43 -14.94 -11.10
C TRP A 393 26.53 -13.89 -9.99
N THR A 394 25.80 -14.12 -8.90
CA THR A 394 25.77 -13.17 -7.79
C THR A 394 27.14 -13.12 -7.09
N PRO A 395 27.80 -11.96 -6.99
CA PRO A 395 29.08 -11.85 -6.31
C PRO A 395 28.95 -12.20 -4.82
N ILE A 396 29.86 -13.03 -4.32
CA ILE A 396 29.97 -13.31 -2.88
C ILE A 396 30.37 -11.99 -2.19
N LYS A 397 29.51 -11.48 -1.29
CA LYS A 397 29.75 -10.27 -0.50
C LYS A 397 30.80 -10.46 0.59
#